data_AF-A0A5J5EBU7-F1
#
_entry.id   AF-A0A5J5EBU7-F1
#
_cell.length_a   1.000
_cell.length_b   1.000
_cell.length_c   1.000
_cell.angle_alpha   90.00
_cell.angle_beta   90.00
_cell.angle_gamma   90.00
#
_symmetry.space_group_name_H-M   'P 1'
#
loop_
_entity.id
_entity.type
_entity.pdbx_description
1 polymer ?
#
loop_
_entity_poly.entity_id
_entity_poly.type
_entity_poly.pdbx_seq_one_letter_code
_entity_poly.pdbx_strand_id
1 'polypeptide(L)'
;KEWANCGFTDEMAIEVGGTFGVCLVWRDKSEKCHDDCVGAKKKQRPSVMCWRFIMWNYKGPFYVWDLETKEDREAAAIEISKLNAE
;
A
#
# COMPACT_ATOMS: atom_id res chain seq x y z
N LYS A 1 -12.34 26.81 15.56
CA LYS A 1 -13.68 26.17 15.50
C LYS A 1 -14.05 25.73 14.08
N GLU A 2 -13.54 26.37 13.03
CA GLU A 2 -13.89 26.06 11.63
C GLU A 2 -13.58 24.62 11.23
N TRP A 3 -12.41 24.10 11.59
CA TRP A 3 -12.01 22.71 11.30
C TRP A 3 -12.86 21.63 11.97
N ALA A 4 -13.61 21.96 13.03
CA ALA A 4 -14.47 20.98 13.70
C ALA A 4 -15.66 20.54 12.85
N ASN A 5 -16.03 21.34 11.84
CA ASN A 5 -17.10 21.06 10.89
C ASN A 5 -16.57 20.51 9.56
N CYS A 6 -15.25 20.33 9.42
CA CYS A 6 -14.64 19.78 8.22
C CYS A 6 -14.53 18.26 8.33
N GLY A 7 -15.11 17.57 7.35
CA GLY A 7 -14.90 16.14 7.14
C GLY A 7 -13.64 15.89 6.31
N PHE A 8 -12.78 15.02 6.80
CA PHE A 8 -11.62 14.51 6.07
C PHE A 8 -11.95 13.13 5.54
N THR A 9 -11.53 12.88 4.31
CA THR A 9 -11.73 11.59 3.66
C THR A 9 -10.49 11.22 2.88
N ASP A 10 -10.16 9.93 2.86
CA ASP A 10 -9.00 9.41 2.14
C ASP A 10 -9.16 7.92 1.86
N GLU A 11 -8.43 7.45 0.86
CA GLU A 11 -8.21 6.05 0.55
C GLU A 11 -6.86 5.56 1.12
N MET A 12 -6.85 4.39 1.75
CA MET A 12 -5.64 3.81 2.35
C MET A 12 -5.52 2.32 2.04
N ALA A 13 -4.32 1.90 1.62
CA ALA A 13 -4.00 0.50 1.36
C ALA A 13 -3.35 -0.12 2.59
N ILE A 14 -3.96 -1.17 3.13
CA ILE A 14 -3.49 -1.87 4.33
C ILE A 14 -2.90 -3.21 3.90
N GLU A 15 -1.60 -3.39 4.10
CA GLU A 15 -0.91 -4.65 3.83
C GLU A 15 -1.19 -5.68 4.94
N VAL A 16 -1.73 -6.85 4.57
CA VAL A 16 -1.99 -7.94 5.53
C VAL A 16 -0.70 -8.68 5.83
N GLY A 17 -0.33 -8.75 7.11
CA GLY A 17 0.93 -9.37 7.53
C GLY A 17 2.17 -8.52 7.24
N GLY A 18 1.99 -7.22 6.96
CA GLY A 18 3.08 -6.27 6.87
C GLY A 18 3.87 -6.23 8.18
N THR A 19 5.16 -6.52 8.11
CA THR A 19 6.07 -6.38 9.25
C THR A 19 6.61 -4.95 9.26
N PHE A 20 6.34 -4.18 10.31
CA PHE A 20 7.05 -2.93 10.53
C PHE A 20 8.54 -3.21 10.76
N GLY A 21 9.41 -2.45 10.09
CA GLY A 21 10.86 -2.53 10.27
C GLY A 21 11.59 -2.72 8.96
N VAL A 22 12.24 -1.66 8.49
CA VAL A 22 13.29 -1.78 7.48
C VAL A 22 14.44 -2.52 8.17
N CYS A 23 14.70 -3.78 7.81
CA CYS A 23 15.97 -4.40 8.17
C CYS A 23 17.05 -3.75 7.29
N LEU A 24 17.85 -2.87 7.88
CA LEU A 24 19.09 -2.39 7.27
C LEU A 24 20.07 -3.56 7.21
N VAL A 25 20.06 -4.27 6.08
CA VAL A 25 21.06 -5.31 5.79
C VAL A 25 22.24 -4.61 5.11
N TRP A 26 23.36 -4.49 5.81
CA TRP A 26 24.63 -4.17 5.16
C TRP A 26 25.26 -5.47 4.66
N ARG A 27 25.85 -5.43 3.46
CA ARG A 27 26.51 -6.59 2.83
C ARG A 27 28.01 -6.32 2.74
N ASP A 28 28.82 -7.24 3.23
CA ASP A 28 30.26 -7.21 3.00
C ASP A 28 30.57 -7.57 1.53
N LYS A 29 31.68 -7.06 0.96
CA LYS A 29 32.03 -7.34 -0.45
C LYS A 29 32.35 -8.83 -0.69
N SER A 30 32.63 -9.58 0.36
CA SER A 30 32.94 -11.02 0.28
C SER A 30 31.72 -11.94 0.29
N GLU A 31 30.52 -11.43 0.60
CA GLU A 31 29.32 -12.26 0.73
C GLU A 31 28.61 -12.51 -0.61
N LYS A 32 28.15 -13.75 -0.81
CA LYS A 32 27.34 -14.11 -1.99
C LYS A 32 25.99 -13.39 -1.95
N CYS A 33 25.64 -12.74 -3.05
CA CYS A 33 24.33 -12.13 -3.23
C CYS A 33 23.28 -13.23 -3.46
N HIS A 34 22.27 -13.31 -2.60
CA HIS A 34 21.07 -14.09 -2.86
C HIS A 34 20.03 -13.21 -3.57
N ASP A 35 19.23 -13.79 -4.46
CA ASP A 35 18.19 -13.06 -5.21
C ASP A 35 17.10 -12.48 -4.30
N ASP A 36 16.99 -12.98 -3.07
CA ASP A 36 16.09 -12.43 -2.04
C ASP A 36 16.62 -11.13 -1.39
N CYS A 37 17.90 -10.80 -1.59
CA CYS A 37 18.53 -9.56 -1.11
C CYS A 37 18.30 -8.40 -2.09
N VAL A 38 17.04 -8.13 -2.43
CA VAL A 38 16.67 -6.96 -3.24
C VAL A 38 16.35 -5.81 -2.29
N GLY A 39 16.88 -4.61 -2.57
CA GLY A 39 16.62 -3.40 -1.77
C GLY A 39 15.14 -3.16 -1.52
N ALA A 40 14.77 -2.26 -0.59
CA ALA A 40 13.41 -2.07 -0.06
C ALA A 40 12.30 -2.13 -1.15
N LYS A 41 11.84 -3.34 -1.45
CA LYS A 41 10.69 -3.61 -2.30
C LYS A 41 9.48 -3.59 -1.39
N LYS A 42 8.45 -2.83 -1.77
CA LYS A 42 7.12 -3.02 -1.18
C LYS A 42 6.78 -4.50 -1.36
N LYS A 43 6.55 -5.20 -0.25
CA LYS A 43 6.27 -6.64 -0.33
C LYS A 43 4.97 -6.76 -1.15
N GLN A 44 4.95 -7.59 -2.19
CA GLN A 44 3.73 -7.86 -2.98
C GLN A 44 2.74 -8.74 -2.20
N ARG A 45 2.51 -8.38 -0.94
CA ARG A 45 1.61 -9.10 -0.05
C ARG A 45 0.17 -8.70 -0.38
N PRO A 46 -0.81 -9.54 -0.02
CA PRO A 46 -2.21 -9.17 -0.10
C PRO A 46 -2.43 -7.85 0.65
N SER A 47 -2.99 -6.87 -0.03
CA SER A 47 -3.39 -5.60 0.55
C SER A 47 -4.88 -5.40 0.37
N VAL A 48 -5.50 -4.74 1.35
CA VAL A 48 -6.91 -4.35 1.29
C VAL A 48 -6.96 -2.85 1.07
N MET A 49 -7.72 -2.42 0.07
CA MET A 49 -8.02 -1.01 -0.15
C MET A 49 -9.21 -0.64 0.74
N CYS A 50 -9.13 0.49 1.42
CA CYS A 50 -10.25 1.01 2.21
C CYS A 50 -10.39 2.51 2.05
N TRP A 51 -11.60 3.00 2.23
CA TRP A 51 -11.95 4.42 2.24
C TRP A 51 -12.54 4.77 3.60
N ARG A 52 -12.23 5.96 4.09
CA ARG A 52 -12.75 6.40 5.37
C ARG A 52 -13.05 7.88 5.42
N PHE A 53 -14.14 8.21 6.09
CA PHE A 53 -14.45 9.56 6.55
C PHE A 53 -14.18 9.73 8.05
N ILE A 54 -13.52 10.83 8.42
CA ILE A 54 -13.32 11.25 9.82
C ILE A 54 -13.64 12.74 9.98
N MET A 55 -14.17 13.11 11.14
CA MET A 55 -14.40 14.49 11.55
C MET A 55 -14.04 14.65 13.02
N TRP A 56 -13.96 15.89 13.51
CA TRP A 56 -13.74 16.16 14.92
C TRP A 56 -14.74 15.39 15.81
N ASN A 57 -14.22 14.55 16.71
CA ASN A 57 -14.99 13.67 17.60
C ASN A 57 -15.98 12.72 16.90
N TYR A 58 -15.83 12.47 15.60
CA TYR A 58 -16.68 11.54 14.85
C TYR A 58 -15.88 10.66 13.91
N LYS A 59 -16.03 9.35 14.08
CA LYS A 59 -15.56 8.36 13.11
C LYS A 59 -16.74 8.05 12.20
N GLY A 60 -16.69 8.54 10.97
CA GLY A 60 -17.76 8.30 10.01
C GLY A 60 -17.64 6.96 9.31
N PRO A 61 -18.34 6.82 8.17
CA PRO A 61 -18.39 5.56 7.45
C PRO A 61 -17.01 5.07 7.02
N PHE A 62 -16.90 3.75 6.96
CA PHE A 62 -15.72 3.02 6.56
C PHE A 62 -16.13 1.99 5.53
N TYR A 63 -15.49 2.02 4.37
CA TYR A 63 -15.76 1.09 3.28
C TYR A 63 -14.48 0.32 2.95
N VAL A 64 -14.63 -0.99 2.81
CA VAL A 64 -13.56 -1.90 2.43
C VAL A 64 -13.94 -2.46 1.07
N TRP A 65 -13.05 -2.28 0.09
CA TRP A 65 -13.26 -2.91 -1.22
C TRP A 65 -13.06 -4.41 -1.15
N ASP A 66 -13.71 -5.12 -2.05
CA ASP A 66 -13.47 -6.54 -2.25
C ASP A 66 -12.01 -6.80 -2.60
N LEU A 67 -11.56 -8.03 -2.30
CA LEU A 67 -10.21 -8.43 -2.62
C LEU A 67 -9.99 -8.38 -4.13
N GLU A 68 -8.97 -7.64 -4.54
CA GLU A 68 -8.51 -7.59 -5.92
C GLU A 68 -8.25 -9.01 -6.45
N THR A 69 -8.89 -9.34 -7.57
CA THR A 69 -8.69 -10.63 -8.23
C THR A 69 -7.35 -10.66 -8.97
N LYS A 70 -6.93 -11.84 -9.42
CA LYS A 70 -5.69 -11.97 -10.19
C LYS A 70 -5.81 -11.22 -11.53
N GLU A 71 -6.99 -11.29 -12.13
CA GLU A 71 -7.35 -10.67 -13.38
C GLU A 71 -7.33 -9.14 -13.27
N ASP A 72 -7.89 -8.59 -12.19
CA ASP A 72 -7.86 -7.14 -11.92
C ASP A 72 -6.42 -6.63 -11.79
N ARG A 73 -5.57 -7.40 -11.08
CA ARG A 73 -4.16 -7.04 -10.91
C ARG A 73 -3.39 -7.04 -12.22
N GLU A 74 -3.62 -8.05 -13.06
CA GLU A 74 -2.98 -8.14 -14.38
C GLU A 74 -3.42 -7.00 -15.29
N ALA A 75 -4.71 -6.66 -15.29
CA ALA A 75 -5.26 -5.53 -16.03
C ALA A 75 -4.66 -4.20 -15.56
N ALA A 76 -4.60 -3.98 -14.23
CA ALA A 76 -4.01 -2.79 -13.64
C ALA A 76 -2.52 -2.66 -13.97
N ALA A 77 -1.76 -3.77 -13.93
CA ALA A 77 -0.34 -3.76 -14.29
C ALA A 77 -0.12 -3.36 -15.77
N ILE A 78 -0.98 -3.84 -16.66
CA ILE A 78 -0.96 -3.45 -18.08
C ILE A 78 -1.26 -1.96 -18.23
N GLU A 79 -2.28 -1.44 -17.55
CA GLU A 79 -2.66 -0.03 -17.60
C GLU A 79 -1.55 0.90 -17.07
N ILE A 80 -0.98 0.57 -15.90
CA ILE A 80 0.16 1.30 -15.33
C ILE A 80 1.35 1.31 -16.30
N SER A 81 1.62 0.19 -16.98
CA SER A 81 2.70 0.11 -17.96
C SER A 81 2.50 1.03 -19.15
N LYS A 82 1.24 1.25 -19.57
CA LYS A 82 0.89 2.19 -20.65
C LYS A 82 1.07 3.64 -20.19
N LEU A 83 0.54 3.99 -19.02
CA LEU A 83 0.64 5.34 -18.46
C LEU A 83 2.10 5.77 -18.22
N ASN A 84 2.98 4.85 -17.83
CA ASN A 84 4.40 5.15 -17.62
C ASN A 84 5.21 5.26 -18.92
N ALA A 85 4.62 4.86 -20.07
CA ALA A 85 5.26 4.96 -21.38
C ALA A 85 4.88 6.26 -22.13
N GLU A 86 3.93 7.03 -21.60
CA GLU A 86 3.60 8.40 -22.02
C GLU A 86 4.53 9.42 -21.36
#